data_AF-A0A956HHJ5-F1
#
_entry.id   AF-A0A956HHJ5-F1
#
_cell.length_a   1.000
_cell.length_b   1.000
_cell.length_c   1.000
_cell.angle_alpha   90.00
_cell.angle_beta   90.00
_cell.angle_gamma   90.00
#
_symmetry.space_group_name_H-M   'P 1'
#
loop_
_entity.id
_entity.type
_entity.pdbx_description
1 polymer ?
#
loop_
_entity_poly.entity_id
_entity_poly.type
_entity_poly.pdbx_seq_one_letter_code
_entity_poly.pdbx_strand_id
1 'polypeptide(L)'
;VCQGGVCVPEPECIDDGDCPPGQVCSDGQCVVPPECAVNSDCAAQEVCVVGSCVFVGECVVDQNCAPGQTCQAGMCVGAPQCINDGDCGLGEICEFGGCVVPKFCMINADCDPGQLCIGGLCTAGTNCIDNEDCPPGEACFQSTCFALP
;
A
#
# COMPACT_ATOMS: atom_id res chain seq x y z
N VAL A 1 -17.09 -37.78 -30.11
CA VAL A 1 -16.83 -38.90 -31.06
C VAL A 1 -17.03 -40.27 -30.39
N CYS A 2 -17.30 -41.34 -31.16
CA CYS A 2 -17.44 -42.69 -30.60
C CYS A 2 -16.10 -43.45 -30.73
N GLN A 3 -15.49 -43.79 -29.61
CA GLN A 3 -14.22 -44.54 -29.55
C GLN A 3 -14.44 -45.78 -28.67
N GLY A 4 -14.30 -46.98 -29.24
CA GLY A 4 -14.49 -48.23 -28.49
C GLY A 4 -15.92 -48.49 -27.97
N GLY A 5 -16.94 -47.89 -28.58
CA GLY A 5 -18.34 -48.04 -28.15
C GLY A 5 -18.77 -47.08 -27.04
N VAL A 6 -17.90 -46.16 -26.63
CA VAL A 6 -18.19 -45.10 -25.66
C VAL A 6 -18.19 -43.75 -26.38
N CYS A 7 -19.20 -42.92 -26.12
CA CYS A 7 -19.20 -41.53 -26.54
C CYS A 7 -18.18 -40.77 -25.68
N VAL A 8 -17.07 -40.35 -26.28
CA VAL A 8 -16.16 -39.37 -25.68
C VAL A 8 -16.56 -37.97 -26.19
N PRO A 9 -16.48 -36.93 -25.33
CA PRO A 9 -16.65 -35.54 -25.76
C PRO A 9 -15.73 -35.24 -26.95
N GLU A 10 -16.20 -34.42 -27.89
CA GLU A 10 -15.35 -33.92 -28.95
C GLU A 10 -14.34 -32.92 -28.33
N PRO A 11 -13.05 -32.97 -28.73
CA PRO A 11 -12.09 -31.98 -28.26
C PRO A 11 -12.53 -30.58 -28.70
N GLU A 12 -12.26 -29.60 -27.85
CA GLU A 12 -12.58 -28.19 -28.09
C GLU A 12 -11.70 -27.59 -29.21
N CYS A 13 -10.46 -28.08 -29.32
CA CYS A 13 -9.47 -27.65 -30.31
C CYS A 13 -8.63 -28.84 -30.81
N ILE A 14 -8.04 -28.69 -31.99
CA ILE A 14 -7.04 -29.60 -32.58
C ILE A 14 -5.68 -28.90 -32.63
N ASP A 15 -5.68 -27.59 -32.93
CA ASP A 15 -4.50 -26.74 -32.90
C ASP A 15 -4.81 -25.36 -32.29
N ASP A 16 -3.77 -24.55 -32.09
CA ASP A 16 -3.87 -23.23 -31.47
C ASP A 16 -4.80 -22.27 -32.24
N GLY A 17 -4.99 -22.49 -33.54
CA GLY A 17 -5.84 -21.66 -34.39
C GLY A 17 -7.34 -21.86 -34.13
N ASP A 18 -7.71 -22.99 -33.52
CA ASP A 18 -9.09 -23.26 -33.09
C ASP A 18 -9.46 -22.47 -31.82
N CYS A 19 -8.46 -21.96 -31.08
CA CYS A 19 -8.66 -21.32 -29.79
C CYS A 19 -8.89 -19.80 -29.89
N PRO A 20 -9.64 -19.20 -28.96
CA PRO A 20 -9.75 -17.75 -28.84
C PRO A 20 -8.37 -17.08 -28.67
N PRO A 21 -8.24 -15.78 -29.03
CA PRO A 21 -7.00 -15.05 -28.83
C PRO A 21 -6.48 -15.15 -27.39
N GLY A 22 -5.21 -15.49 -27.24
CA GLY A 22 -4.55 -15.64 -25.93
C GLY A 22 -4.66 -17.03 -25.30
N GLN A 23 -5.19 -18.03 -26.01
CA GLN A 23 -5.22 -19.43 -25.58
C GLN A 23 -4.45 -20.32 -26.57
N VAL A 24 -4.02 -21.47 -26.09
CA VAL A 24 -3.33 -22.52 -26.86
C VAL A 24 -4.06 -23.84 -26.70
N CYS A 25 -3.95 -24.71 -27.70
CA CYS A 25 -4.56 -26.02 -27.64
C CYS A 25 -3.67 -26.99 -26.87
N SER A 26 -4.13 -27.40 -25.68
CA SER A 26 -3.44 -28.39 -24.85
C SER A 26 -4.40 -29.53 -24.50
N ASP A 27 -4.03 -30.76 -24.87
CA ASP A 27 -4.83 -31.97 -24.62
C ASP A 27 -6.29 -31.88 -25.09
N GLY A 28 -6.53 -31.17 -26.21
CA GLY A 28 -7.86 -30.98 -26.79
C GLY A 28 -8.73 -29.96 -26.05
N GLN A 29 -8.14 -29.12 -25.20
CA GLN A 29 -8.79 -27.99 -24.53
C GLN A 29 -8.04 -26.69 -24.81
N CYS A 30 -8.78 -25.60 -24.97
CA CYS A 30 -8.17 -24.28 -25.07
C CYS A 30 -7.81 -23.79 -23.66
N VAL A 31 -6.52 -23.62 -23.41
CA VAL A 31 -6.00 -23.18 -22.11
C VAL A 31 -5.25 -21.87 -22.25
N VAL A 32 -5.30 -21.04 -21.22
CA VAL A 32 -4.46 -19.85 -21.13
C VAL A 32 -3.04 -20.32 -20.76
N PRO A 33 -2.02 -20.09 -21.61
CA PRO A 33 -0.65 -20.45 -21.26
C PRO A 33 -0.18 -19.61 -20.07
N PRO A 34 0.76 -20.14 -19.25
CA PRO A 34 1.35 -19.36 -18.18
C PRO A 34 2.06 -18.14 -18.76
N GLU A 35 2.01 -17.03 -18.03
CA GLU A 35 2.67 -15.77 -18.37
C GLU A 35 4.21 -15.92 -18.34
N CYS A 36 4.71 -16.76 -17.44
CA CYS A 36 6.14 -17.00 -17.24
C CYS A 36 6.43 -18.46 -16.88
N ALA A 37 7.64 -18.93 -17.19
CA ALA A 37 8.21 -20.17 -16.66
C ALA A 37 9.36 -19.89 -15.69
N VAL A 38 10.07 -18.77 -15.89
CA VAL A 38 11.21 -18.32 -15.09
C VAL A 38 11.14 -16.81 -14.86
N ASN A 39 11.88 -16.30 -13.86
CA ASN A 39 11.87 -14.88 -13.51
C ASN A 39 12.32 -13.96 -14.65
N SER A 40 13.15 -14.43 -15.57
CA SER A 40 13.59 -13.63 -16.73
C SER A 40 12.51 -13.40 -17.78
N ASP A 41 11.39 -14.11 -17.68
CA ASP A 41 10.23 -13.92 -18.57
C ASP A 41 9.38 -12.71 -18.11
N CYS A 42 9.52 -12.31 -16.85
CA CYS A 42 8.76 -11.21 -16.25
C CYS A 42 9.45 -9.85 -16.43
N ALA A 43 8.69 -8.77 -16.24
CA ALA A 43 9.26 -7.43 -16.28
C ALA A 43 10.20 -7.19 -15.07
N ALA A 44 10.88 -6.04 -15.07
CA ALA A 44 11.65 -5.63 -13.91
C ALA A 44 10.74 -5.58 -12.66
N GLN A 45 11.27 -6.02 -11.52
CA GLN A 45 10.55 -6.06 -10.22
C GLN A 45 9.40 -7.06 -10.15
N GLU A 46 9.37 -8.04 -11.05
CA GLU A 46 8.45 -9.17 -11.00
C GLU A 46 9.21 -10.49 -10.89
N VAL A 47 8.58 -11.48 -10.28
CA VAL A 47 9.09 -12.86 -10.23
C VAL A 47 8.02 -13.83 -10.68
N CYS A 48 8.46 -14.94 -11.26
CA CYS A 48 7.54 -15.95 -11.74
C CYS A 48 7.05 -16.82 -10.57
N VAL A 49 5.77 -16.70 -10.24
CA VAL A 49 5.11 -17.48 -9.19
C VAL A 49 3.97 -18.28 -9.81
N VAL A 50 4.16 -19.60 -9.91
CA VAL A 50 3.13 -20.54 -10.42
C VAL A 50 2.57 -20.11 -11.78
N GLY A 51 3.45 -19.66 -12.69
CA GLY A 51 3.05 -19.28 -14.05
C GLY A 51 2.50 -17.87 -14.20
N SER A 52 2.57 -17.03 -13.17
CA SER A 52 2.19 -15.62 -13.22
C SER A 52 3.33 -14.73 -12.76
N CYS A 53 3.52 -13.59 -13.43
CA CYS A 53 4.47 -12.57 -13.00
C CYS A 53 3.87 -11.79 -11.83
N VAL A 54 4.50 -11.90 -10.67
CA VAL A 54 4.05 -11.24 -9.45
C VAL A 54 5.03 -10.13 -9.10
N PHE A 55 4.50 -8.92 -8.96
CA PHE A 55 5.27 -7.77 -8.50
C PHE A 55 5.79 -7.99 -7.08
N VAL A 56 7.10 -7.86 -6.90
CA VAL A 56 7.79 -8.08 -5.61
C VAL A 56 8.22 -6.80 -4.91
N GLY A 57 7.87 -5.64 -5.46
CA GLY A 57 8.26 -4.35 -4.92
C GLY A 57 9.49 -3.75 -5.60
N GLU A 58 9.88 -2.56 -5.17
CA GLU A 58 11.05 -1.83 -5.68
C GLU A 58 12.36 -2.59 -5.45
N CYS A 59 12.40 -3.42 -4.41
CA CYS A 59 13.56 -4.17 -3.99
C CYS A 59 13.19 -5.57 -3.48
N VAL A 60 14.11 -6.51 -3.62
CA VAL A 60 14.07 -7.81 -2.93
C VAL A 60 15.25 -7.99 -1.97
N VAL A 61 16.31 -7.20 -2.18
CA VAL A 61 17.50 -7.13 -1.34
C VAL A 61 17.97 -5.68 -1.24
N ASP A 62 18.71 -5.33 -0.20
CA ASP A 62 19.23 -3.97 0.05
C ASP A 62 20.03 -3.39 -1.13
N GLN A 63 20.70 -4.27 -1.90
CA GLN A 63 21.51 -3.88 -3.06
C GLN A 63 20.68 -3.32 -4.23
N ASN A 64 19.37 -3.51 -4.22
CA ASN A 64 18.47 -2.88 -5.18
C ASN A 64 18.20 -1.40 -4.84
N CYS A 65 18.47 -0.98 -3.60
CA CYS A 65 18.16 0.35 -3.11
C CYS A 65 19.36 1.32 -3.25
N ALA A 66 19.07 2.61 -3.21
CA ALA A 66 20.11 3.63 -3.23
C ALA A 66 20.99 3.56 -1.95
N PRO A 67 22.23 4.08 -1.98
CA PRO A 67 23.09 4.09 -0.79
C PRO A 67 22.40 4.73 0.42
N GLY A 68 22.42 4.04 1.56
CA GLY A 68 21.77 4.49 2.81
C GLY A 68 20.32 4.03 2.97
N GLN A 69 19.79 3.24 2.04
CA GLN A 69 18.48 2.59 2.15
C GLN A 69 18.62 1.08 2.35
N THR A 70 17.60 0.48 2.94
CA THR A 70 17.44 -0.97 3.13
C THR A 70 16.12 -1.42 2.55
N CYS A 71 16.05 -2.68 2.12
CA CYS A 71 14.85 -3.25 1.57
C CYS A 71 13.95 -3.78 2.67
N GLN A 72 12.82 -3.14 2.90
CA GLN A 72 11.83 -3.55 3.87
C GLN A 72 10.48 -3.74 3.19
N ALA A 73 9.96 -4.97 3.24
CA ALA A 73 8.65 -5.33 2.68
C ALA A 73 8.46 -4.90 1.20
N GLY A 74 9.51 -5.01 0.39
CA GLY A 74 9.47 -4.65 -1.02
C GLY A 74 9.64 -3.15 -1.30
N MET A 75 9.95 -2.34 -0.30
CA MET A 75 10.22 -0.90 -0.48
C MET A 75 11.60 -0.51 0.04
N CYS A 76 12.25 0.40 -0.67
CA CYS A 76 13.52 0.97 -0.24
C CYS A 76 13.28 2.04 0.83
N VAL A 77 13.54 1.68 2.09
CA VAL A 77 13.38 2.58 3.23
C VAL A 77 14.73 3.13 3.68
N GLY A 78 14.82 4.44 3.90
CA GLY A 78 15.99 5.06 4.49
C GLY A 78 16.09 4.77 5.99
N ALA A 79 17.30 4.90 6.55
CA ALA A 79 17.45 4.97 8.00
C ALA A 79 16.60 6.12 8.57
N PRO A 80 16.02 5.95 9.79
CA PRO A 80 15.33 7.04 10.44
C PRO A 80 16.28 8.23 10.61
N GLN A 81 15.76 9.44 10.46
CA GLN A 81 16.54 10.67 10.64
C GLN A 81 17.03 10.80 12.08
N CYS A 82 16.27 10.27 13.04
CA CYS A 82 16.55 10.32 14.46
C CYS A 82 16.15 9.02 15.15
N ILE A 83 16.83 8.71 16.26
CA ILE A 83 16.46 7.66 17.23
C ILE A 83 15.97 8.32 18.52
N ASN A 84 16.49 9.51 18.82
CA ASN A 84 16.13 10.31 19.99
C ASN A 84 16.18 11.81 19.66
N ASP A 85 15.60 12.65 20.52
CA ASP A 85 15.52 14.11 20.32
C ASP A 85 16.90 14.76 20.12
N GLY A 86 17.97 14.19 20.68
CA GLY A 86 19.34 14.69 20.53
C GLY A 86 19.93 14.54 19.13
N ASP A 87 19.32 13.69 18.28
CA ASP A 87 19.71 13.55 16.88
C ASP A 87 19.10 14.67 15.99
N CYS A 88 18.14 15.42 16.53
CA CYS A 88 17.41 16.47 15.81
C CYS A 88 18.00 17.88 16.05
N GLY A 89 17.60 18.83 15.21
CA GLY A 89 17.99 20.22 15.34
C GLY A 89 17.45 20.89 16.60
N LEU A 90 17.95 22.09 16.92
CA LEU A 90 17.47 22.85 18.07
C LEU A 90 15.96 23.12 17.97
N GLY A 91 15.22 22.63 18.96
CA GLY A 91 13.77 22.80 19.05
C GLY A 91 12.97 21.73 18.30
N GLU A 92 13.60 20.69 17.77
CA GLU A 92 12.94 19.52 17.19
C GLU A 92 12.94 18.35 18.18
N ILE A 93 11.95 17.47 18.06
CA ILE A 93 11.86 16.20 18.79
C ILE A 93 11.84 15.05 17.78
N CYS A 94 12.27 13.87 18.23
CA CYS A 94 12.24 12.68 17.41
C CYS A 94 10.90 11.97 17.52
N GLU A 95 10.10 12.03 16.46
CA GLU A 95 8.79 11.40 16.39
C GLU A 95 8.72 10.44 15.19
N PHE A 96 8.43 9.16 15.44
CA PHE A 96 8.39 8.10 14.42
C PHE A 96 9.62 8.02 13.50
N GLY A 97 10.80 8.39 14.01
CA GLY A 97 12.06 8.38 13.26
C GLY A 97 12.26 9.60 12.35
N GLY A 98 11.39 10.61 12.44
CA GLY A 98 11.54 11.92 11.83
C GLY A 98 11.75 13.02 12.86
N CYS A 99 12.55 14.02 12.53
CA CYS A 99 12.66 15.22 13.34
C CYS A 99 11.49 16.15 13.07
N VAL A 100 10.71 16.48 14.10
CA VAL A 100 9.53 17.33 13.99
C VAL A 100 9.65 18.51 14.96
N VAL A 101 9.19 19.68 14.52
CA VAL A 101 9.07 20.84 15.42
C VAL A 101 7.73 20.72 16.17
N PRO A 102 7.73 20.53 17.49
CA PRO A 102 6.49 20.45 18.26
C PRO A 102 5.77 21.79 18.23
N LYS A 103 4.47 21.76 17.90
CA LYS A 103 3.61 22.95 17.92
C LYS A 103 2.95 23.08 19.28
N PHE A 104 3.27 24.15 20.00
CA PHE A 104 2.67 24.45 21.30
C PHE A 104 1.33 25.14 21.14
N CYS A 105 0.44 24.94 22.11
CA CYS A 105 -0.90 25.49 22.13
C CYS A 105 -1.37 25.77 23.55
N MET A 106 -2.39 26.62 23.69
CA MET A 106 -3.17 26.77 24.92
C MET A 106 -4.61 26.29 24.74
N ILE A 107 -5.13 26.40 23.52
CA ILE A 107 -6.48 25.97 23.12
C ILE A 107 -6.43 25.22 21.79
N ASN A 108 -7.49 24.45 21.49
CA ASN A 108 -7.58 23.68 20.25
C ASN A 108 -7.48 24.53 18.98
N ALA A 109 -7.95 25.78 19.02
CA ALA A 109 -7.88 26.71 17.89
C ALA A 109 -6.45 27.15 17.52
N ASP A 110 -5.45 26.90 18.38
CA ASP A 110 -4.05 27.18 18.09
C ASP A 110 -3.41 26.08 17.19
N CYS A 111 -4.07 24.92 17.09
CA CYS A 111 -3.58 23.76 16.35
C CYS A 111 -4.10 23.72 14.91
N ASP A 112 -3.41 23.00 14.03
CA ASP A 112 -3.87 22.83 12.64
C ASP A 112 -5.12 21.93 12.60
N PRO A 113 -5.95 22.01 11.55
CA PRO A 113 -7.14 21.16 11.42
C PRO A 113 -6.81 19.67 11.61
N GLY A 114 -7.58 18.98 12.46
CA GLY A 114 -7.34 17.58 12.83
C GLY A 114 -6.33 17.37 13.97
N GLN A 115 -6.00 18.43 14.73
CA GLN A 115 -5.18 18.37 15.93
C GLN A 115 -5.90 18.98 17.13
N LEU A 116 -5.52 18.51 18.32
CA LEU A 116 -6.04 18.95 19.61
C LEU A 116 -4.92 19.47 20.49
N CYS A 117 -5.26 20.42 21.36
CA CYS A 117 -4.33 20.91 22.36
C CYS A 117 -4.37 20.03 23.61
N ILE A 118 -3.45 19.08 23.69
CA ILE A 118 -3.35 18.14 24.81
C ILE A 118 -2.03 18.37 25.53
N GLY A 119 -2.11 18.74 26.81
CA GLY A 119 -0.91 18.98 27.62
C GLY A 119 -0.04 20.15 27.13
N GLY A 120 -0.64 21.11 26.39
CA GLY A 120 0.06 22.26 25.83
C GLY A 120 0.76 22.00 24.49
N LEU A 121 0.52 20.84 23.87
CA LEU A 121 1.04 20.45 22.57
C LEU A 121 -0.11 20.10 21.62
N CYS A 122 0.05 20.48 20.35
CA CYS A 122 -0.84 20.06 19.29
C CYS A 122 -0.54 18.62 18.92
N THR A 123 -1.47 17.73 19.22
CA THR A 123 -1.39 16.30 18.92
C THR A 123 -2.47 15.93 17.91
N ALA A 124 -2.20 14.97 17.03
CA ALA A 124 -3.24 14.44 16.13
C ALA A 124 -4.43 13.94 16.95
N GLY A 125 -5.63 14.41 16.63
CA GLY A 125 -6.82 14.10 17.42
C GLY A 125 -8.10 14.64 16.79
N THR A 126 -9.19 13.95 17.10
CA THR A 126 -10.53 14.29 16.61
C THR A 126 -11.32 14.84 17.79
N ASN A 127 -11.70 16.12 17.75
CA ASN A 127 -12.49 16.79 18.79
C ASN A 127 -13.95 16.31 18.79
N CYS A 128 -14.45 15.92 17.63
CA CYS A 128 -15.82 15.48 17.40
C CYS A 128 -15.87 14.64 16.13
N ILE A 129 -16.69 13.61 16.08
CA ILE A 129 -17.00 12.85 14.87
C ILE A 129 -18.31 13.39 14.28
N ASP A 130 -19.24 13.80 15.13
CA ASP A 130 -20.47 14.49 14.77
C ASP A 130 -20.81 15.61 15.77
N ASN A 131 -21.94 16.28 15.55
CA ASN A 131 -22.34 17.43 16.36
C ASN A 131 -22.69 17.08 17.81
N GLU A 132 -22.99 15.81 18.11
CA GLU A 132 -23.39 15.36 19.46
C GLU A 132 -22.19 15.26 20.39
N ASP A 133 -20.99 15.15 19.84
CA ASP A 133 -19.73 15.22 20.57
C ASP A 133 -19.39 16.66 21.02
N CYS A 134 -20.10 17.67 20.51
CA CYS A 134 -19.82 19.08 20.78
C CYS A 134 -20.70 19.69 21.90
N PRO A 135 -20.16 20.64 22.70
CA PRO A 135 -20.94 21.39 23.67
C PRO A 135 -22.12 22.15 23.04
N PRO A 136 -23.18 22.46 23.81
CA PRO A 136 -24.33 23.23 23.30
C PRO A 136 -23.89 24.60 22.77
N GLY A 137 -24.25 24.89 21.51
CA GLY A 137 -23.85 26.12 20.82
C GLY A 137 -22.65 25.95 19.86
N GLU A 138 -22.12 24.74 19.74
CA GLU A 138 -21.06 24.39 18.79
C GLU A 138 -21.53 23.31 17.81
N ALA A 139 -20.88 23.21 16.65
CA ALA A 139 -21.10 22.16 15.65
C ALA A 139 -19.78 21.55 15.20
N CYS A 140 -19.82 20.27 14.88
CA CYS A 140 -18.64 19.55 14.40
C CYS A 140 -18.37 19.88 12.93
N PHE A 141 -17.18 20.41 12.67
CA PHE A 141 -16.68 20.66 11.32
C PHE A 141 -15.22 20.22 11.23
N GLN A 142 -14.90 19.36 10.27
CA GLN A 142 -13.56 18.81 10.07
C GLN A 142 -12.91 18.32 11.37
N SER A 143 -13.62 17.48 12.12
CA SER A 143 -13.15 16.91 13.37
C SER A 143 -12.91 17.91 14.51
N THR A 144 -13.48 19.12 14.42
CA THR A 144 -13.33 20.20 15.41
C THR A 144 -14.68 20.85 15.71
N CYS A 145 -14.98 21.14 16.97
CA CYS A 145 -16.19 21.87 17.33
C CYS A 145 -16.00 23.38 17.08
N PHE A 146 -16.93 23.99 16.36
CA PHE A 146 -16.97 25.42 16.06
C PHE A 146 -18.22 26.08 16.64
N ALA A 147 -18.06 27.24 17.26
CA ALA A 147 -19.19 28.03 17.74
C ALA A 147 -20.12 28.43 16.58
N LEU A 148 -21.41 28.16 16.76
CA LEU A 148 -22.45 28.61 15.82
C LEU A 148 -22.71 30.11 16.00
N PRO A 149 -22.87 30.88 14.91
CA PRO A 149 -23.16 32.31 14.96
C PRO A 149 -24.55 32.64 15.51
#